data_AF-A0A0G0LL53-F1
#
_entry.id   AF-A0A0G0LL53-F1
#
_cell.length_a   1.000
_cell.length_b   1.000
_cell.length_c   1.000
_cell.angle_alpha   90.00
_cell.angle_beta   90.00
_cell.angle_gamma   90.00
#
_symmetry.space_group_name_H-M   'P 1'
#
loop_
_entity.id
_entity.type
_entity.pdbx_description
1 polymer ?
#
loop_
_entity_poly.entity_id
_entity_poly.type
_entity_poly.pdbx_seq_one_letter_code
_entity_poly.pdbx_strand_id
1 'polypeptide(L)'
;PGGAKKGDWDVGIAVDAIKLSKNLDVIVLVSGDGDYIPLVEYIQSTTGCRVEGVAFGESTSAKLGEALDSFTDLSENKKKFLIYTGNKK
;
A
#
# COMPACT_ATOMS: atom_id res chain seq x y z
N PRO A 1 20.93 18.02 12.41
CA PRO A 1 20.84 16.58 12.73
C PRO A 1 19.54 16.30 13.49
N GLY A 2 18.43 16.18 12.76
CA GLY A 2 17.08 16.07 13.32
C GLY A 2 16.55 14.65 13.18
N GLY A 3 16.62 13.88 14.27
CA GLY A 3 15.91 12.62 14.37
C GLY A 3 14.41 12.86 14.44
N ALA A 4 13.67 12.34 13.47
CA ALA A 4 12.22 12.14 13.56
C ALA A 4 11.72 11.10 12.52
N LYS A 5 12.43 9.98 12.30
CA LYS A 5 11.84 8.74 11.75
C LYS A 5 11.16 7.93 12.87
N LYS A 6 10.42 8.61 13.75
CA LYS A 6 9.78 8.01 14.93
C LYS A 6 8.30 7.79 14.59
N GLY A 7 8.03 6.87 13.66
CA GLY A 7 6.68 6.65 13.13
C GLY A 7 6.57 5.69 11.95
N ASP A 8 7.68 5.29 11.32
CA ASP A 8 7.66 4.40 10.15
C ASP A 8 7.31 2.96 10.58
N TRP A 9 6.05 2.58 10.38
CA TRP A 9 5.58 1.19 10.56
C TRP A 9 5.90 0.31 9.35
N ASP A 10 6.64 0.82 8.37
CA ASP A 10 6.94 0.12 7.10
C ASP A 10 7.60 -1.23 7.34
N VAL A 11 8.53 -1.29 8.30
CA VAL A 11 9.21 -2.55 8.66
C VAL A 11 8.23 -3.54 9.30
N GLY A 12 7.33 -3.07 10.15
CA GLY A 12 6.32 -3.93 10.78
C GLY A 12 5.36 -4.52 9.74
N ILE A 13 4.85 -3.66 8.86
CA ILE A 13 3.98 -4.05 7.75
C ILE A 13 4.71 -5.05 6.83
N ALA A 14 5.95 -4.79 6.47
CA ALA A 14 6.74 -5.68 5.61
C ALA A 14 6.95 -7.06 6.25
N VAL A 15 7.33 -7.10 7.52
CA VAL A 15 7.56 -8.36 8.24
C VAL A 15 6.28 -9.19 8.34
N ASP A 16 5.15 -8.55 8.64
CA ASP A 16 3.88 -9.25 8.76
C ASP A 16 3.37 -9.73 7.39
N ALA A 17 3.51 -8.91 6.34
CA ALA A 17 3.17 -9.30 4.97
C ALA A 17 3.98 -10.52 4.51
N ILE A 18 5.30 -10.56 4.76
CA ILE A 18 6.16 -11.70 4.41
C ILE A 18 5.80 -12.96 5.20
N LYS A 19 5.42 -12.83 6.46
CA LYS A 19 5.01 -13.99 7.28
C LYS A 19 3.68 -14.55 6.81
N LEU A 20 2.73 -13.67 6.49
CA LEU A 20 1.37 -14.06 6.09
C LEU A 20 1.30 -14.53 4.65
N SER A 21 2.18 -14.07 3.75
CA SER A 21 2.14 -14.42 2.32
C SER A 21 2.28 -15.90 2.03
N LYS A 22 2.81 -16.70 2.96
CA LYS A 22 2.88 -18.16 2.81
C LYS A 22 1.53 -18.88 3.00
N ASN A 23 0.58 -18.23 3.65
CA ASN A 23 -0.71 -18.82 4.03
C ASN A 23 -1.90 -18.10 3.38
N LEU A 24 -1.64 -17.05 2.60
CA LEU A 24 -2.65 -16.24 1.93
C LEU A 24 -2.44 -16.30 0.41
N ASP A 25 -3.54 -16.24 -0.33
CA ASP A 25 -3.51 -16.17 -1.78
C ASP A 25 -3.31 -14.72 -2.29
N VAL A 26 -3.83 -13.76 -1.53
CA VAL A 26 -3.84 -12.33 -1.89
C VAL A 26 -3.57 -11.47 -0.65
N ILE A 27 -2.66 -10.51 -0.78
CA ILE A 27 -2.40 -9.47 0.22
C ILE A 27 -2.80 -8.11 -0.38
N VAL A 28 -3.61 -7.37 0.38
CA VAL A 28 -4.04 -6.01 -0.01
C VAL A 28 -3.23 -4.97 0.78
N LEU A 29 -2.34 -4.26 0.10
CA LEU A 29 -1.54 -3.18 0.66
C LEU A 29 -2.27 -1.85 0.49
N VAL A 30 -2.72 -1.28 1.61
CA VAL A 30 -3.36 0.05 1.61
C VAL A 30 -2.29 1.13 1.80
N SER A 31 -1.48 1.36 0.77
CA SER A 31 -0.43 2.39 0.76
C SER A 31 -0.06 2.80 -0.66
N GLY A 32 0.27 4.08 -0.84
CA GLY A 32 0.81 4.63 -2.09
C GLY A 32 2.34 4.74 -2.09
N ASP A 33 3.01 4.30 -1.01
CA ASP A 33 4.45 4.48 -0.83
C ASP A 33 5.25 3.53 -1.73
N GLY A 34 6.18 4.10 -2.50
CA GLY A 34 7.07 3.36 -3.38
C GLY A 34 8.10 2.51 -2.63
N ASP A 35 8.31 2.72 -1.33
CA ASP A 35 9.24 1.93 -0.53
C ASP A 35 8.79 0.46 -0.36
N TYR A 36 7.52 0.16 -0.66
CA TYR A 36 6.99 -1.21 -0.66
C TYR A 36 7.25 -1.99 -1.95
N ILE A 37 7.85 -1.41 -2.99
CA ILE A 37 8.15 -2.13 -4.25
C ILE A 37 8.98 -3.40 -4.01
N PRO A 38 10.09 -3.37 -3.25
CA PRO A 38 10.88 -4.57 -3.00
C PRO A 38 10.11 -5.63 -2.18
N LEU A 39 9.18 -5.21 -1.33
CA LEU A 39 8.30 -6.11 -0.58
C LEU A 39 7.34 -6.85 -1.52
N VAL A 40 6.71 -6.12 -2.44
CA VAL A 40 5.77 -6.65 -3.44
C VAL A 40 6.47 -7.70 -4.31
N GLU A 41 7.61 -7.33 -4.90
CA GLU A 41 8.40 -8.22 -5.75
C GLU A 41 8.88 -9.47 -4.98
N TYR A 42 9.28 -9.30 -3.72
CA TYR A 42 9.70 -10.42 -2.88
C TYR A 42 8.55 -11.39 -2.60
N ILE A 43 7.37 -10.88 -2.25
CA ILE A 43 6.20 -11.71 -1.95
C ILE A 43 5.76 -12.48 -3.20
N GLN A 44 5.63 -11.79 -4.32
CA GLN A 44 5.23 -12.39 -5.60
C GLN A 44 6.22 -13.48 -6.04
N SER A 45 7.52 -13.21 -5.97
CA SER A 45 8.56 -14.14 -6.42
C SER A 45 8.77 -15.35 -5.49
N THR A 46 8.65 -15.18 -4.18
CA THR A 46 8.97 -16.25 -3.21
C THR A 46 7.78 -17.11 -2.82
N THR A 47 6.60 -16.51 -2.72
CA THR A 47 5.40 -17.21 -2.23
C THR A 47 4.35 -17.42 -3.32
N GLY A 48 4.44 -16.69 -4.45
CA GLY A 48 3.41 -16.68 -5.47
C GLY A 48 2.11 -16.01 -5.02
N CYS A 49 2.08 -15.41 -3.82
CA CYS A 49 0.96 -14.64 -3.33
C CYS A 49 0.83 -13.37 -4.16
N ARG A 50 -0.42 -13.06 -4.55
CA ARG A 50 -0.72 -11.84 -5.29
C ARG A 50 -0.72 -10.65 -4.34
N VAL A 51 -0.27 -9.49 -4.82
CA VAL A 51 -0.26 -8.26 -4.03
C VAL A 51 -1.06 -7.20 -4.76
N GLU A 52 -2.13 -6.74 -4.13
CA GLU A 52 -3.01 -5.70 -4.64
C GLU A 52 -2.79 -4.40 -3.86
N GLY A 53 -2.73 -3.26 -4.55
CA GLY A 53 -2.57 -1.96 -3.91
C GLY A 53 -3.88 -1.20 -3.87
N VAL A 54 -4.11 -0.49 -2.77
CA VAL A 54 -5.25 0.42 -2.62
C VAL A 54 -4.73 1.74 -2.09
N ALA A 55 -4.80 2.78 -2.91
CA ALA A 55 -4.35 4.12 -2.51
C ALA A 55 -5.02 5.20 -3.37
N PHE A 56 -4.81 6.46 -2.99
CA PHE A 56 -5.19 7.58 -3.85
C PHE A 56 -4.12 7.73 -4.93
N GLY A 57 -4.49 7.55 -6.21
CA GLY A 57 -3.59 7.65 -7.35
C GLY A 57 -2.75 8.93 -7.39
N GLU A 58 -3.27 10.05 -6.87
CA GLU A 58 -2.53 11.32 -6.74
C GLU A 58 -1.29 11.23 -5.81
N SER A 59 -1.30 10.28 -4.88
CA SER A 59 -0.26 10.06 -3.88
C SER A 59 0.52 8.76 -4.08
N THR A 60 0.20 8.00 -5.13
CA THR A 60 0.81 6.69 -5.39
C THR A 60 1.99 6.82 -6.34
N SER A 61 3.09 6.16 -6.01
CA SER A 61 4.21 6.01 -6.94
C SER A 61 3.80 5.20 -8.18
N ALA A 62 4.01 5.73 -9.38
CA ALA A 62 3.70 5.02 -10.63
C ALA A 62 4.39 3.65 -10.74
N LYS A 63 5.62 3.55 -10.23
CA LYS A 63 6.39 2.29 -10.19
C LYS A 63 5.77 1.25 -9.27
N LEU A 64 5.11 1.68 -8.20
CA LEU A 64 4.38 0.77 -7.32
C LEU A 64 3.18 0.17 -8.05
N GLY A 65 2.45 1.00 -8.81
CA GLY A 65 1.34 0.53 -9.64
C GLY A 65 1.74 -0.52 -10.67
N GLU A 66 2.95 -0.42 -11.24
CA GLU A 66 3.49 -1.42 -12.17
C GLU A 66 3.92 -2.72 -11.49
N ALA A 67 4.40 -2.66 -10.25
CA ALA A 67 4.83 -3.83 -9.48
C ALA A 67 3.66 -4.65 -8.92
N LEU A 68 2.52 -4.00 -8.65
CA LEU A 68 1.33 -4.65 -8.09
C LEU A 68 0.56 -5.48 -9.13
N ASP A 69 -0.07 -6.56 -8.68
CA ASP A 69 -0.94 -7.39 -9.53
C ASP A 69 -2.26 -6.69 -9.89
N SER A 70 -2.75 -5.83 -8.99
CA SER A 70 -3.94 -5.01 -9.21
C SER A 70 -3.85 -3.74 -8.37
N PHE A 71 -4.43 -2.65 -8.87
CA PHE A 71 -4.47 -1.39 -8.17
C PHE A 71 -5.89 -0.84 -8.15
N THR A 72 -6.40 -0.54 -6.95
CA THR A 72 -7.69 0.14 -6.76
C THR A 72 -7.44 1.59 -6.40
N ASP A 73 -7.84 2.51 -7.29
CA ASP A 73 -7.72 3.95 -7.05
C ASP A 73 -8.89 4.48 -6.21
N LEU A 74 -8.60 4.89 -4.98
CA LEU A 74 -9.59 5.52 -4.10
C LEU A 74 -10.02 6.91 -4.59
N SER A 75 -9.27 7.52 -5.51
CA SER A 75 -9.57 8.83 -6.10
C SER A 75 -10.79 8.82 -7.01
N GLU A 76 -11.22 7.65 -7.50
CA GLU A 76 -12.45 7.54 -8.30
C GLU A 76 -13.70 7.85 -7.48
N ASN A 77 -13.66 7.64 -6.16
CA ASN A 77 -14.77 7.90 -5.26
C ASN A 77 -14.36 8.71 -4.03
N LYS A 78 -13.73 9.87 -4.27
CA LYS A 78 -13.33 10.83 -3.22
C LYS A 78 -14.47 11.18 -2.26
N LYS A 79 -15.73 11.21 -2.74
CA LYS A 79 -16.92 11.46 -1.91
C LYS A 79 -17.13 10.42 -0.81
N LYS A 80 -16.77 9.16 -1.08
CA LYS A 80 -16.92 8.05 -0.15
C LYS A 80 -15.72 7.91 0.79
N PHE A 81 -14.52 8.21 0.31
CA PHE A 81 -13.28 7.91 1.03
C PHE A 81 -12.63 9.12 1.73
N LEU A 82 -12.92 10.36 1.31
CA LEU A 82 -12.46 11.55 2.01
C LEU A 82 -13.40 11.90 3.16
N ILE A 83 -12.82 12.29 4.29
CA ILE A 83 -13.57 12.87 5.40
C ILE A 83 -14.00 14.28 4.97
N TYR A 84 -15.28 14.43 4.60
CA TYR A 84 -15.85 15.75 4.39
C TYR A 84 -16.09 16.42 5.73
N THR A 85 -15.21 17.34 6.11
CA THR A 85 -15.54 18.38 7.09
C THR A 85 -16.51 19.35 6.43
N GLY A 86 -17.80 19.01 6.48
CA GLY A 86 -18.86 19.91 6.07
C GLY A 86 -18.82 21.18 6.90
N ASN A 87 -18.22 22.25 6.38
CA ASN A 87 -18.66 23.59 6.72
C ASN A 87 -20.06 23.75 6.13
N LYS A 88 -21.07 23.38 6.93
CA LYS A 88 -22.42 23.90 6.75
C LYS A 88 -22.31 25.42 6.94
N LYS A 89 -22.25 26.16 5.84
CA LYS A 89 -22.78 27.52 5.76
C LYS A 89 -24.10 27.45 5.04
#